data_AF-A0A395Y6A3-F1
#
_entry.id   AF-A0A395Y6A3-F1
#
_cell.length_a   1.000
_cell.length_b   1.000
_cell.length_c   1.000
_cell.angle_alpha   90.00
_cell.angle_beta   90.00
_cell.angle_gamma   90.00
#
_symmetry.space_group_name_H-M   'P 1'
#
loop_
_entity.id
_entity.type
_entity.pdbx_description
1 polymer ?
#
loop_
_entity_poly.entity_id
_entity_poly.type
_entity_poly.pdbx_seq_one_letter_code
_entity_poly.pdbx_strand_id
1 'polypeptide(L)'
;MKNKIQRFGKFLSAMVMPNIGAFIAWGFITALFIEAGWLPNAKLAALNGPMLNYLLPILVAYQGGKLVGGDRGGVIGGIAVIGVIVGAPDYPMLMGAMVMGPVGGWVIKKFDKAMEGHMPAGFEMLINNFSIGILGMILAIIGSYLIGPFMAGILVVLTAGVDVLVNHGLLPLAAIFIEPAKVLFLNNAINHGIFTPIATLQAEQAGKSIMYMLEANPGPGLGVLLAYWAFSKDKATKDSAPGAIIIHFLGGIHEIYFPYILMNPVVIIAPIVGNICAITFYTITGAGLVGPASPGSIIAFMSMAPKGMGMVITFLGVAIATAVSFLIASPIVKMADHKSLEDAQAKKDSMKAEAKGLTTVSGADVQAKDIKKIVFACDAGMGSSAMGATKFRNRIKDLNLGITVTNTSVDNVPADANVVVCQEILKDRAAKSAPQARLITLENFLADPHLDALYAELETLTTGKTAEADKAEAPAEEKKETKAGILVPEGIKTGCASVDKETAIRAAGQLLCDLGYVDANYIDAMVEREKIVTTYMGMGVAIPHGTSDAKETVKKSGIVVMQYPDGVQFGNEKANLIIGIAGVGDEHLEILANIAGSLEDEALLENLKKNADADTIMKTFG
;
A
#
# COMPACT_ATOMS: atom_id res chain seq x y z
N MET A 1 25.36 10.66 9.46
CA MET A 1 25.68 9.98 8.17
C MET A 1 24.96 8.64 8.04
N LYS A 2 25.06 7.75 9.06
CA LYS A 2 24.38 6.44 9.12
C LYS A 2 22.90 6.47 8.73
N ASN A 3 22.09 7.35 9.35
CA ASN A 3 20.64 7.43 9.06
C ASN A 3 20.30 7.87 7.63
N LYS A 4 21.15 8.67 6.96
CA LYS A 4 20.90 9.10 5.56
C LYS A 4 21.17 7.95 4.59
N ILE A 5 22.26 7.21 4.79
CA ILE A 5 22.63 6.05 3.97
C ILE A 5 21.58 4.95 4.12
N GLN A 6 21.14 4.67 5.35
CA GLN A 6 20.09 3.69 5.60
C GLN A 6 18.75 4.09 4.98
N ARG A 7 18.33 5.36 5.09
CA ARG A 7 17.12 5.86 4.42
C ARG A 7 17.19 5.75 2.91
N PHE A 8 18.34 6.08 2.33
CA PHE A 8 18.56 5.97 0.88
C PHE A 8 18.51 4.53 0.40
N GLY A 9 19.24 3.61 1.06
CA GLY A 9 19.20 2.19 0.73
C GLY A 9 17.81 1.58 0.87
N LYS A 10 17.07 1.93 1.94
CA LYS A 10 15.68 1.51 2.14
C LYS A 10 14.78 2.00 1.00
N PHE A 11 14.95 3.25 0.58
CA PHE A 11 14.18 3.81 -0.51
C PHE A 11 14.41 3.02 -1.81
N LEU A 12 15.67 2.73 -2.16
CA LEU A 12 16.00 1.90 -3.31
C LEU A 12 15.41 0.48 -3.21
N SER A 13 15.52 -0.19 -2.05
CA SER A 13 14.89 -1.51 -1.86
C SER A 13 13.38 -1.48 -2.04
N ALA A 14 12.71 -0.43 -1.54
CA ALA A 14 11.27 -0.32 -1.60
C ALA A 14 10.74 -0.18 -3.04
N MET A 15 11.61 0.18 -3.99
CA MET A 15 11.29 0.24 -5.42
C MET A 15 11.35 -1.13 -6.10
N VAL A 16 12.22 -2.02 -5.61
CA VAL A 16 12.50 -3.32 -6.24
C VAL A 16 11.77 -4.47 -5.55
N MET A 17 11.70 -4.49 -4.22
CA MET A 17 11.13 -5.61 -3.44
C MET A 17 9.68 -5.95 -3.80
N PRO A 18 8.74 -4.99 -3.93
CA PRO A 18 7.36 -5.31 -4.34
C PRO A 18 7.27 -5.97 -5.72
N ASN A 19 8.30 -5.77 -6.55
CA ASN A 19 8.37 -6.25 -7.92
C ASN A 19 9.27 -7.50 -8.06
N ILE A 20 9.82 -8.05 -6.96
CA ILE A 20 10.82 -9.13 -7.03
C ILE A 20 10.30 -10.38 -7.74
N GLY A 21 8.99 -10.65 -7.65
CA GLY A 21 8.34 -11.74 -8.37
C GLY A 21 8.50 -11.61 -9.89
N ALA A 22 8.48 -10.40 -10.44
CA ALA A 22 8.70 -10.17 -11.86
C ALA A 22 10.16 -10.44 -12.26
N PHE A 23 11.13 -10.06 -11.41
CA PHE A 23 12.55 -10.38 -11.63
C PHE A 23 12.81 -11.89 -11.56
N ILE A 24 12.16 -12.58 -10.62
CA ILE A 24 12.25 -14.05 -10.50
C ILE A 24 11.62 -14.72 -11.72
N ALA A 25 10.45 -14.27 -12.17
CA ALA A 25 9.80 -14.80 -13.37
C ALA A 25 10.69 -14.62 -14.61
N TRP A 26 11.28 -13.43 -14.79
CA TRP A 26 12.27 -13.16 -15.82
C TRP A 26 13.50 -14.09 -15.69
N GLY A 27 14.02 -14.26 -14.48
CA GLY A 27 15.11 -15.19 -14.18
C GLY A 27 14.78 -16.64 -14.54
N PHE A 28 13.55 -17.10 -14.29
CA PHE A 28 13.09 -18.44 -14.72
C PHE A 28 12.96 -18.55 -16.23
N ILE A 29 12.44 -17.54 -16.92
CA ILE A 29 12.41 -17.53 -18.38
C ILE A 29 13.82 -17.65 -18.94
N THR A 30 14.76 -16.88 -18.37
CA THR A 30 16.19 -16.91 -18.72
C THR A 30 16.78 -18.28 -18.43
N ALA A 31 16.58 -18.80 -17.21
CA ALA A 31 17.08 -20.10 -16.79
C ALA A 31 16.56 -21.21 -17.69
N LEU A 32 15.27 -21.17 -18.04
CA LEU A 32 14.60 -22.29 -18.69
C LEU A 32 14.73 -22.22 -20.21
N PHE A 33 14.35 -21.13 -20.85
CA PHE A 33 13.96 -21.18 -22.26
C PHE A 33 15.00 -20.62 -23.23
N ILE A 34 16.01 -19.89 -22.78
CA ILE A 34 17.09 -19.42 -23.67
C ILE A 34 17.90 -20.59 -24.22
N GLU A 35 18.73 -20.35 -25.22
CA GLU A 35 19.55 -21.39 -25.87
C GLU A 35 20.42 -22.16 -24.85
N ALA A 36 21.01 -21.46 -23.90
CA ALA A 36 21.81 -22.05 -22.80
C ALA A 36 20.96 -22.64 -21.64
N GLY A 37 19.63 -22.57 -21.71
CA GLY A 37 18.73 -22.84 -20.60
C GLY A 37 18.28 -24.30 -20.42
N TRP A 38 17.57 -24.55 -19.30
CA TRP A 38 16.54 -25.56 -19.02
C TRP A 38 16.05 -26.49 -20.13
N LEU A 39 15.29 -25.88 -20.99
CA LEU A 39 14.34 -26.45 -21.92
C LEU A 39 14.30 -25.43 -23.07
N PRO A 40 15.38 -25.32 -23.88
CA PRO A 40 15.51 -24.25 -24.86
C PRO A 40 14.29 -24.18 -25.78
N ASN A 41 13.70 -23.00 -25.91
CA ASN A 41 12.52 -22.76 -26.72
C ASN A 41 12.54 -21.31 -27.22
N ALA A 42 12.82 -21.12 -28.52
CA ALA A 42 12.98 -19.79 -29.12
C ALA A 42 11.75 -18.88 -28.92
N LYS A 43 10.54 -19.43 -28.99
CA LYS A 43 9.30 -18.66 -28.81
C LYS A 43 9.13 -18.17 -27.38
N LEU A 44 9.43 -19.00 -26.39
CA LEU A 44 9.34 -18.63 -24.97
C LEU A 44 10.53 -17.75 -24.55
N ALA A 45 11.73 -17.98 -25.11
CA ALA A 45 12.90 -17.13 -24.91
C ALA A 45 12.67 -15.69 -25.36
N ALA A 46 11.83 -15.48 -26.39
CA ALA A 46 11.49 -14.14 -26.86
C ALA A 46 10.77 -13.27 -25.82
N LEU A 47 10.25 -13.85 -24.72
CA LEU A 47 9.72 -13.08 -23.57
C LEU A 47 10.81 -12.34 -22.80
N ASN A 48 12.07 -12.81 -22.87
CA ASN A 48 13.20 -12.28 -22.11
C ASN A 48 13.40 -10.78 -22.36
N GLY A 49 13.51 -10.38 -23.62
CA GLY A 49 13.77 -9.00 -24.03
C GLY A 49 12.68 -8.02 -23.59
N PRO A 50 11.39 -8.26 -23.91
CA PRO A 50 10.30 -7.37 -23.49
C PRO A 50 10.16 -7.25 -21.96
N MET A 51 10.34 -8.35 -21.23
CA MET A 51 10.32 -8.31 -19.77
C MET A 51 11.45 -7.45 -19.21
N LEU A 52 12.66 -7.64 -19.73
CA LEU A 52 13.85 -6.92 -19.29
C LEU A 52 13.81 -5.42 -19.63
N ASN A 53 13.43 -5.09 -20.87
CA ASN A 53 13.55 -3.72 -21.39
C ASN A 53 12.33 -2.85 -21.08
N TYR A 54 11.16 -3.45 -20.83
CA TYR A 54 9.93 -2.71 -20.54
C TYR A 54 9.34 -3.06 -19.19
N LEU A 55 8.98 -4.32 -18.94
CA LEU A 55 8.23 -4.71 -17.75
C LEU A 55 8.97 -4.33 -16.46
N LEU A 56 10.23 -4.76 -16.30
CA LEU A 56 10.99 -4.52 -15.07
C LEU A 56 11.26 -3.02 -14.83
N PRO A 57 11.76 -2.23 -15.79
CA PRO A 57 11.93 -0.79 -15.61
C PRO A 57 10.62 -0.06 -15.31
N ILE A 58 9.52 -0.39 -15.99
CA ILE A 58 8.22 0.25 -15.75
C ILE A 58 7.72 -0.02 -14.33
N LEU A 59 7.79 -1.27 -13.87
CA LEU A 59 7.38 -1.63 -12.51
C LEU A 59 8.22 -0.92 -11.44
N VAL A 60 9.54 -0.83 -11.64
CA VAL A 60 10.44 -0.12 -10.72
C VAL A 60 10.15 1.39 -10.71
N ALA A 61 9.95 2.00 -11.88
CA ALA A 61 9.64 3.42 -12.00
C ALA A 61 8.26 3.74 -11.38
N TYR A 62 7.26 2.89 -11.65
CA TYR A 62 5.94 3.00 -11.04
C TYR A 62 6.04 2.95 -9.52
N GLN A 63 6.75 1.97 -8.97
CA GLN A 63 6.90 1.86 -7.53
C GLN A 63 7.65 3.05 -6.93
N GLY A 64 8.72 3.53 -7.58
CA GLY A 64 9.44 4.74 -7.16
C GLY A 64 8.58 6.00 -7.18
N GLY A 65 7.80 6.19 -8.23
CA GLY A 65 6.86 7.29 -8.34
C GLY A 65 5.77 7.21 -7.28
N LYS A 66 5.25 6.00 -7.02
CA LYS A 66 4.25 5.74 -5.99
C LYS A 66 4.74 6.07 -4.58
N LEU A 67 6.00 5.73 -4.27
CA LEU A 67 6.61 6.07 -2.97
C LEU A 67 6.70 7.58 -2.72
N VAL A 68 6.75 8.41 -3.76
CA VAL A 68 6.86 9.87 -3.63
C VAL A 68 5.50 10.56 -3.74
N GLY A 69 4.71 10.22 -4.76
CA GLY A 69 3.49 10.92 -5.19
C GLY A 69 2.22 10.06 -5.22
N GLY A 70 2.19 8.90 -4.53
CA GLY A 70 1.02 8.02 -4.51
C GLY A 70 0.71 7.40 -5.88
N ASP A 71 -0.49 6.87 -6.09
CA ASP A 71 -0.81 6.14 -7.33
C ASP A 71 -0.61 6.98 -8.59
N ARG A 72 -0.95 8.27 -8.54
CA ARG A 72 -0.69 9.22 -9.64
C ARG A 72 0.80 9.37 -9.92
N GLY A 73 1.61 9.42 -8.86
CA GLY A 73 3.06 9.35 -8.92
C GLY A 73 3.58 8.07 -9.59
N GLY A 74 2.93 6.94 -9.34
CA GLY A 74 3.27 5.69 -10.00
C GLY A 74 3.03 5.73 -11.50
N VAL A 75 1.84 6.18 -11.93
CA VAL A 75 1.49 6.27 -13.35
C VAL A 75 2.45 7.21 -14.11
N ILE A 76 2.70 8.41 -13.58
CA ILE A 76 3.63 9.36 -14.22
C ILE A 76 5.06 8.82 -14.26
N GLY A 77 5.51 8.09 -13.23
CA GLY A 77 6.80 7.42 -13.22
C GLY A 77 6.90 6.35 -14.32
N GLY A 78 5.85 5.55 -14.49
CA GLY A 78 5.73 4.56 -15.57
C GLY A 78 5.76 5.18 -16.98
N ILE A 79 5.12 6.33 -17.19
CA ILE A 79 5.18 7.05 -18.47
C ILE A 79 6.59 7.61 -18.69
N ALA A 80 7.17 8.26 -17.68
CA ALA A 80 8.46 8.93 -17.80
C ALA A 80 9.60 7.97 -18.14
N VAL A 81 9.60 6.75 -17.60
CA VAL A 81 10.66 5.77 -17.88
C VAL A 81 10.64 5.25 -19.32
N ILE A 82 9.49 5.25 -20.01
CA ILE A 82 9.43 4.92 -21.44
C ILE A 82 10.32 5.86 -22.24
N GLY A 83 10.30 7.15 -21.89
CA GLY A 83 11.22 8.14 -22.45
C GLY A 83 12.67 7.73 -22.29
N VAL A 84 13.08 7.35 -21.08
CA VAL A 84 14.45 6.92 -20.77
C VAL A 84 14.85 5.69 -21.56
N ILE A 85 13.96 4.69 -21.67
CA ILE A 85 14.18 3.47 -22.46
C ILE A 85 14.43 3.82 -23.93
N VAL A 86 13.61 4.69 -24.51
CA VAL A 86 13.77 5.15 -25.90
C VAL A 86 15.06 5.97 -26.07
N GLY A 87 15.47 6.72 -25.06
CA GLY A 87 16.70 7.52 -25.08
C GLY A 87 18.00 6.71 -25.03
N ALA A 88 17.93 5.43 -24.66
CA ALA A 88 19.07 4.53 -24.57
C ALA A 88 18.63 3.08 -24.87
N PRO A 89 18.30 2.77 -26.14
CA PRO A 89 17.65 1.52 -26.53
C PRO A 89 18.54 0.28 -26.37
N ASP A 90 19.86 0.48 -26.31
CA ASP A 90 20.85 -0.60 -26.20
C ASP A 90 21.06 -1.10 -24.77
N TYR A 91 20.36 -0.51 -23.79
CA TYR A 91 20.57 -0.79 -22.37
C TYR A 91 19.26 -0.87 -21.60
N PRO A 92 19.04 -1.92 -20.78
CA PRO A 92 17.89 -1.97 -19.87
C PRO A 92 17.92 -0.83 -18.84
N MET A 93 16.89 0.02 -18.84
CA MET A 93 16.90 1.26 -18.04
C MET A 93 16.42 1.08 -16.59
N LEU A 94 16.92 0.07 -15.87
CA LEU A 94 16.57 -0.16 -14.45
C LEU A 94 17.06 1.00 -13.56
N MET A 95 18.30 1.47 -13.73
CA MET A 95 18.78 2.62 -12.96
C MET A 95 18.08 3.91 -13.38
N GLY A 96 17.78 4.06 -14.68
CA GLY A 96 16.99 5.16 -15.20
C GLY A 96 15.58 5.20 -14.59
N ALA A 97 14.94 4.04 -14.45
CA ALA A 97 13.68 3.87 -13.73
C ALA A 97 13.78 4.30 -12.27
N MET A 98 14.90 3.93 -11.61
CA MET A 98 15.12 4.26 -10.21
C MET A 98 15.26 5.76 -9.94
N VAL A 99 15.69 6.52 -10.95
CA VAL A 99 15.76 7.99 -10.89
C VAL A 99 14.45 8.63 -11.34
N MET A 100 13.94 8.25 -12.51
CA MET A 100 12.80 8.93 -13.13
C MET A 100 11.46 8.64 -12.45
N GLY A 101 11.29 7.45 -11.85
CA GLY A 101 10.10 7.15 -11.06
C GLY A 101 9.86 8.19 -9.95
N PRO A 102 10.79 8.32 -8.98
CA PRO A 102 10.72 9.31 -7.91
C PRO A 102 10.61 10.75 -8.40
N VAL A 103 11.31 11.11 -9.48
CA VAL A 103 11.20 12.45 -10.10
C VAL A 103 9.78 12.70 -10.61
N GLY A 104 9.18 11.75 -11.32
CA GLY A 104 7.78 11.83 -11.75
C GLY A 104 6.82 11.98 -10.57
N GLY A 105 6.99 11.15 -9.54
CA GLY A 105 6.22 11.25 -8.30
C GLY A 105 6.37 12.60 -7.60
N TRP A 106 7.57 13.19 -7.62
CA TRP A 106 7.81 14.52 -7.06
C TRP A 106 7.14 15.63 -7.87
N VAL A 107 7.22 15.56 -9.20
CA VAL A 107 6.58 16.54 -10.11
C VAL A 107 5.06 16.57 -9.90
N ILE A 108 4.41 15.40 -9.91
CA ILE A 108 2.96 15.36 -9.73
C ILE A 108 2.54 15.79 -8.33
N LYS A 109 3.30 15.41 -7.30
CA LYS A 109 3.06 15.88 -5.93
C LYS A 109 3.14 17.39 -5.78
N LYS A 110 4.07 18.02 -6.50
CA LYS A 110 4.20 19.49 -6.52
C LYS A 110 3.04 20.14 -7.25
N PHE A 111 2.62 19.57 -8.38
CA PHE A 111 1.44 20.03 -9.10
C PHE A 111 0.18 19.91 -8.25
N ASP A 112 -0.04 18.77 -7.60
CA ASP A 112 -1.21 18.52 -6.76
C ASP A 112 -1.30 19.53 -5.62
N LYS A 113 -0.18 19.76 -4.94
CA LYS A 113 -0.11 20.78 -3.89
C LYS A 113 -0.40 22.19 -4.41
N ALA A 114 0.00 22.51 -5.64
CA ALA A 114 -0.31 23.81 -6.25
C ALA A 114 -1.78 23.94 -6.64
N MET A 115 -2.45 22.82 -6.98
CA MET A 115 -3.86 22.78 -7.37
C MET A 115 -4.82 22.60 -6.19
N GLU A 116 -4.34 22.30 -4.99
CA GLU A 116 -5.16 22.26 -3.76
C GLU A 116 -5.95 23.57 -3.61
N GLY A 117 -7.28 23.47 -3.50
CA GLY A 117 -8.19 24.61 -3.39
C GLY A 117 -8.43 25.41 -4.67
N HIS A 118 -7.78 25.04 -5.79
CA HIS A 118 -7.90 25.73 -7.09
C HIS A 118 -8.61 24.87 -8.15
N MET A 119 -9.01 23.64 -7.81
CA MET A 119 -9.77 22.76 -8.71
C MET A 119 -11.25 23.10 -8.64
N PRO A 120 -11.89 23.51 -9.75
CA PRO A 120 -13.34 23.67 -9.81
C PRO A 120 -14.04 22.34 -9.58
N ALA A 121 -15.17 22.38 -8.88
CA ALA A 121 -16.02 21.21 -8.67
C ALA A 121 -16.47 20.59 -10.01
N GLY A 122 -16.36 19.26 -10.13
CA GLY A 122 -16.70 18.50 -11.33
C GLY A 122 -15.58 18.40 -12.37
N PHE A 123 -14.49 19.17 -12.23
CA PHE A 123 -13.33 19.12 -13.14
C PHE A 123 -12.13 18.39 -12.55
N GLU A 124 -12.22 17.86 -11.33
CA GLU A 124 -11.11 17.23 -10.62
C GLU A 124 -10.57 16.04 -11.40
N MET A 125 -11.45 15.17 -11.94
CA MET A 125 -11.01 14.01 -12.72
C MET A 125 -10.29 14.44 -14.00
N LEU A 126 -10.80 15.48 -14.69
CA LEU A 126 -10.16 16.02 -15.89
C LEU A 126 -8.76 16.55 -15.55
N ILE A 127 -8.66 17.42 -14.55
CA ILE A 127 -7.39 18.02 -14.12
C ILE A 127 -6.41 16.94 -13.64
N ASN A 128 -6.88 15.98 -12.84
CA ASN A 128 -6.05 14.93 -12.27
C ASN A 128 -5.49 13.99 -13.33
N ASN A 129 -6.28 13.63 -14.35
CA ASN A 129 -5.82 12.74 -15.42
C ASN A 129 -4.99 13.47 -16.48
N PHE A 130 -5.42 14.67 -16.91
CA PHE A 130 -4.67 15.45 -17.90
C PHE A 130 -3.32 15.91 -17.35
N SER A 131 -3.22 16.24 -16.07
CA SER A 131 -1.91 16.59 -15.47
C SER A 131 -0.95 15.40 -15.48
N ILE A 132 -1.40 14.18 -15.17
CA ILE A 132 -0.56 12.97 -15.30
C ILE A 132 -0.11 12.80 -16.76
N GLY A 133 -1.04 12.92 -17.71
CA GLY A 133 -0.75 12.74 -19.13
C GLY A 133 0.24 13.76 -19.68
N ILE A 134 0.00 15.05 -19.44
CA ILE A 134 0.83 16.16 -19.93
C ILE A 134 2.20 16.16 -19.26
N LEU A 135 2.24 16.11 -17.92
CA LEU A 135 3.51 16.11 -17.19
C LEU A 135 4.29 14.82 -17.45
N GLY A 136 3.60 13.68 -17.57
CA GLY A 136 4.20 12.41 -17.96
C GLY A 136 4.81 12.47 -19.35
N MET A 137 4.11 13.01 -20.34
CA MET A 137 4.63 13.23 -21.70
C MET A 137 5.88 14.12 -21.68
N ILE A 138 5.85 15.24 -20.96
CA ILE A 138 7.01 16.15 -20.84
C ILE A 138 8.20 15.42 -20.22
N LEU A 139 7.97 14.68 -19.13
CA LEU A 139 9.03 13.91 -18.48
C LEU A 139 9.55 12.76 -19.35
N ALA A 140 8.71 12.15 -20.19
CA ALA A 140 9.15 11.16 -21.15
C ALA A 140 10.03 11.79 -22.24
N ILE A 141 9.68 12.97 -22.76
CA ILE A 141 10.52 13.71 -23.73
C ILE A 141 11.87 14.09 -23.09
N ILE A 142 11.86 14.60 -21.86
CA ILE A 142 13.10 14.89 -21.12
C ILE A 142 13.89 13.59 -20.88
N GLY A 143 13.18 12.52 -20.54
CA GLY A 143 13.71 11.18 -20.34
C GLY A 143 14.50 10.70 -21.56
N SER A 144 13.96 10.89 -22.77
CA SER A 144 14.58 10.41 -24.00
C SER A 144 15.80 11.21 -24.42
N TYR A 145 15.75 12.54 -24.36
CA TYR A 145 16.85 13.37 -24.86
C TYR A 145 17.97 13.58 -23.85
N LEU A 146 17.68 13.53 -22.55
CA LEU A 146 18.63 13.93 -21.52
C LEU A 146 18.99 12.78 -20.58
N ILE A 147 17.98 12.13 -19.99
CA ILE A 147 18.23 11.14 -18.92
C ILE A 147 18.71 9.81 -19.47
N GLY A 148 18.14 9.31 -20.57
CA GLY A 148 18.56 8.06 -21.23
C GLY A 148 20.04 8.05 -21.56
N PRO A 149 20.55 8.99 -22.39
CA PRO A 149 21.96 9.06 -22.74
C PRO A 149 22.88 9.25 -21.53
N PHE A 150 22.46 10.07 -20.56
CA PHE A 150 23.22 10.27 -19.32
C PHE A 150 23.35 8.98 -18.49
N MET A 151 22.25 8.25 -18.32
CA MET A 151 22.23 6.99 -17.58
C MET A 151 23.01 5.89 -18.30
N ALA A 152 22.99 5.86 -19.63
CA ALA A 152 23.85 4.98 -20.42
C ALA A 152 25.35 5.29 -20.18
N GLY A 153 25.72 6.57 -20.14
CA GLY A 153 27.09 6.98 -19.80
C GLY A 153 27.52 6.53 -18.39
N ILE A 154 26.64 6.69 -17.40
CA ILE A 154 26.89 6.17 -16.03
C ILE A 154 27.07 4.65 -16.06
N LEU A 155 26.22 3.94 -16.80
CA LEU A 155 26.29 2.48 -16.88
C LEU A 155 27.63 2.02 -17.45
N VAL A 156 28.12 2.64 -18.53
CA VAL A 156 29.44 2.31 -19.10
C VAL A 156 30.55 2.46 -18.04
N VAL A 157 30.53 3.54 -17.27
CA VAL A 157 31.51 3.78 -16.20
C VAL A 157 31.39 2.75 -15.08
N LEU A 158 30.18 2.41 -14.65
CA LEU A 158 29.94 1.42 -13.61
C LEU A 158 30.39 0.02 -14.04
N THR A 159 30.05 -0.40 -15.25
CA THR A 159 30.50 -1.67 -15.83
C THR A 159 32.02 -1.72 -15.89
N ALA A 160 32.67 -0.67 -16.39
CA ALA A 160 34.14 -0.59 -16.39
C ALA A 160 34.74 -0.65 -14.98
N GLY A 161 34.11 -0.01 -13.99
CA GLY A 161 34.54 -0.08 -12.59
C GLY A 161 34.42 -1.50 -12.00
N VAL A 162 33.33 -2.22 -12.32
CA VAL A 162 33.18 -3.63 -11.95
C VAL A 162 34.22 -4.49 -12.64
N ASP A 163 34.49 -4.27 -13.93
CA ASP A 163 35.49 -5.01 -14.68
C ASP A 163 36.89 -4.82 -14.09
N VAL A 164 37.24 -3.62 -13.63
CA VAL A 164 38.48 -3.37 -12.87
C VAL A 164 38.53 -4.22 -11.60
N LEU A 165 37.44 -4.26 -10.82
CA LEU A 165 37.40 -5.08 -9.60
C LEU A 165 37.55 -6.58 -9.88
N VAL A 166 36.98 -7.06 -10.98
CA VAL A 166 37.09 -8.47 -11.41
C VAL A 166 38.50 -8.75 -11.93
N ASN A 167 39.01 -7.96 -12.86
CA ASN A 167 40.30 -8.16 -13.52
C ASN A 167 41.49 -8.01 -12.58
N HIS A 168 41.39 -7.16 -11.56
CA HIS A 168 42.41 -7.03 -10.51
C HIS A 168 42.18 -7.95 -9.31
N GLY A 169 41.18 -8.84 -9.36
CA GLY A 169 40.91 -9.80 -8.27
C GLY A 169 40.48 -9.16 -6.96
N LEU A 170 39.93 -7.94 -6.99
CA LEU A 170 39.51 -7.16 -5.83
C LEU A 170 38.06 -7.44 -5.41
N LEU A 171 37.25 -8.05 -6.27
CA LEU A 171 35.86 -8.39 -5.99
C LEU A 171 35.64 -9.14 -4.66
N PRO A 172 36.50 -10.10 -4.24
CA PRO A 172 36.35 -10.76 -2.94
C PRO A 172 36.33 -9.81 -1.75
N LEU A 173 37.02 -8.67 -1.83
CA LEU A 173 37.06 -7.67 -0.76
C LEU A 173 35.70 -7.01 -0.50
N ALA A 174 34.74 -7.11 -1.45
CA ALA A 174 33.39 -6.64 -1.24
C ALA A 174 32.72 -7.29 -0.01
N ALA A 175 33.09 -8.53 0.34
CA ALA A 175 32.60 -9.24 1.52
C ALA A 175 32.86 -8.50 2.84
N ILE A 176 33.93 -7.71 2.92
CA ILE A 176 34.25 -6.89 4.11
C ILE A 176 33.15 -5.87 4.39
N PHE A 177 32.45 -5.41 3.35
CA PHE A 177 31.33 -4.49 3.48
C PHE A 177 29.98 -5.20 3.51
N ILE A 178 29.83 -6.25 2.71
CA ILE A 178 28.56 -6.99 2.57
C ILE A 178 28.15 -7.62 3.91
N GLU A 179 29.01 -8.40 4.56
CA GLU A 179 28.61 -9.15 5.76
C GLU A 179 28.24 -8.24 6.95
N PRO A 180 29.01 -7.19 7.29
CA PRO A 180 28.58 -6.24 8.31
C PRO A 180 27.27 -5.53 7.93
N ALA A 181 27.11 -5.15 6.66
CA ALA A 181 25.90 -4.48 6.21
C ALA A 181 24.67 -5.40 6.29
N LYS A 182 24.81 -6.71 6.02
CA LYS A 182 23.76 -7.72 6.25
C LYS A 182 23.32 -7.70 7.71
N VAL A 183 24.25 -7.83 8.66
CA VAL A 183 23.94 -7.82 10.11
C VAL A 183 23.30 -6.50 10.57
N LEU A 184 23.58 -5.40 9.87
CA LEU A 184 22.93 -4.10 10.06
C LEU A 184 21.58 -3.94 9.32
N PHE A 185 21.02 -5.03 8.78
CA PHE A 185 19.76 -5.06 8.02
C PHE A 185 19.76 -4.24 6.73
N LEU A 186 20.93 -4.12 6.09
CA LEU A 186 21.09 -3.46 4.79
C LEU A 186 21.21 -4.47 3.64
N ASN A 187 20.96 -5.75 3.91
CA ASN A 187 20.97 -6.83 2.92
C ASN A 187 20.05 -6.53 1.73
N ASN A 188 18.80 -6.13 1.98
CA ASN A 188 17.86 -5.83 0.90
C ASN A 188 18.25 -4.56 0.10
N ALA A 189 18.91 -3.60 0.74
CA ALA A 189 19.40 -2.37 0.08
C ALA A 189 20.54 -2.70 -0.86
N ILE A 190 21.46 -3.54 -0.42
CA ILE A 190 22.61 -3.96 -1.21
C ILE A 190 22.16 -4.92 -2.32
N ASN A 191 21.45 -5.99 -1.97
CA ASN A 191 21.09 -7.04 -2.92
C ASN A 191 20.09 -6.52 -3.97
N HIS A 192 18.92 -6.06 -3.55
CA HIS A 192 17.87 -5.66 -4.49
C HIS A 192 18.01 -4.22 -4.98
N GLY A 193 18.56 -3.33 -4.17
CA GLY A 193 18.74 -1.93 -4.54
C GLY A 193 19.96 -1.64 -5.42
N ILE A 194 21.03 -2.45 -5.33
CA ILE A 194 22.29 -2.20 -6.04
C ILE A 194 22.68 -3.39 -6.92
N PHE A 195 22.84 -4.58 -6.35
CA PHE A 195 23.38 -5.72 -7.10
C PHE A 195 22.42 -6.27 -8.14
N THR A 196 21.12 -6.42 -7.81
CA THR A 196 20.13 -6.97 -8.73
C THR A 196 20.06 -6.18 -10.04
N PRO A 197 19.93 -4.83 -10.04
CA PRO A 197 19.97 -4.04 -11.28
C PRO A 197 21.25 -4.24 -12.10
N ILE A 198 22.43 -4.20 -11.46
CA ILE A 198 23.72 -4.38 -12.15
C ILE A 198 23.84 -5.80 -12.71
N ALA A 199 23.44 -6.80 -11.93
CA ALA A 199 23.51 -8.21 -12.28
C ALA A 199 22.57 -8.53 -13.44
N THR A 200 21.37 -7.96 -13.45
CA THR A 200 20.39 -8.11 -14.54
C THR A 200 20.97 -7.62 -15.87
N LEU A 201 21.67 -6.48 -15.85
CA LEU A 201 22.33 -5.93 -17.04
C LEU A 201 23.46 -6.83 -17.55
N GLN A 202 24.27 -7.37 -16.64
CA GLN A 202 25.34 -8.30 -17.00
C GLN A 202 24.79 -9.64 -17.52
N ALA A 203 23.72 -10.14 -16.91
CA ALA A 203 23.09 -11.40 -17.28
C ALA A 203 22.40 -11.35 -18.65
N GLU A 204 21.99 -10.17 -19.12
CA GLU A 204 21.52 -9.99 -20.50
C GLU A 204 22.58 -10.38 -21.53
N GLN A 205 23.83 -9.94 -21.32
CA GLN A 205 24.92 -10.15 -22.26
C GLN A 205 25.59 -11.52 -22.08
N ALA A 206 25.82 -11.92 -20.83
CA ALA A 206 26.59 -13.12 -20.50
C ALA A 206 25.73 -14.32 -20.07
N GLY A 207 24.40 -14.17 -20.03
CA GLY A 207 23.45 -15.18 -19.54
C GLY A 207 23.47 -15.41 -18.03
N LYS A 208 24.41 -14.81 -17.30
CA LYS A 208 24.58 -14.94 -15.85
C LYS A 208 25.38 -13.77 -15.27
N SER A 209 25.33 -13.59 -13.96
CA SER A 209 26.17 -12.63 -13.24
C SER A 209 26.57 -13.14 -11.85
N ILE A 210 27.83 -12.91 -11.49
CA ILE A 210 28.37 -13.14 -10.14
C ILE A 210 27.75 -12.18 -9.11
N MET A 211 27.26 -11.01 -9.54
CA MET A 211 26.68 -10.00 -8.63
C MET A 211 25.44 -10.53 -7.91
N TYR A 212 24.66 -11.42 -8.54
CA TYR A 212 23.54 -12.11 -7.89
C TYR A 212 23.97 -13.04 -6.73
N MET A 213 25.24 -13.44 -6.69
CA MET A 213 25.75 -14.40 -5.71
C MET A 213 26.27 -13.75 -4.43
N LEU A 214 26.76 -12.50 -4.51
CA LEU A 214 27.61 -11.91 -3.48
C LEU A 214 26.94 -11.80 -2.11
N GLU A 215 25.69 -11.33 -2.06
CA GLU A 215 24.91 -11.21 -0.82
C GLU A 215 24.08 -12.48 -0.55
N ALA A 216 23.50 -13.05 -1.60
CA ALA A 216 22.49 -14.11 -1.52
C ALA A 216 23.07 -15.49 -1.17
N ASN A 217 24.40 -15.66 -1.16
CA ASN A 217 25.03 -16.93 -0.77
C ASN A 217 24.69 -17.28 0.69
N PRO A 218 24.02 -18.43 0.95
CA PRO A 218 23.62 -18.81 2.31
C PRO A 218 24.76 -19.47 3.11
N GLY A 219 25.88 -19.83 2.46
CA GLY A 219 26.98 -20.58 3.06
C GLY A 219 27.65 -19.89 4.27
N PRO A 220 28.01 -18.59 4.20
CA PRO A 220 28.66 -17.90 5.31
C PRO A 220 27.84 -17.96 6.62
N GLY A 221 26.53 -17.71 6.54
CA GLY A 221 25.62 -17.77 7.70
C GLY A 221 25.39 -19.20 8.21
N LEU A 222 25.33 -20.18 7.30
CA LEU A 222 25.22 -21.59 7.67
C LEU A 222 26.44 -22.04 8.50
N GLY A 223 27.65 -21.64 8.11
CA GLY A 223 28.87 -21.96 8.87
C GLY A 223 28.84 -21.43 10.30
N VAL A 224 28.36 -20.20 10.50
CA VAL A 224 28.19 -19.60 11.85
C VAL A 224 27.21 -20.41 12.69
N LEU A 225 26.05 -20.75 12.14
CA LEU A 225 25.02 -21.49 12.87
C LEU A 225 25.47 -22.90 13.23
N LEU A 226 26.18 -23.59 12.32
CA LEU A 226 26.79 -24.89 12.59
C LEU A 226 27.82 -24.82 13.73
N ALA A 227 28.60 -23.73 13.80
CA ALA A 227 29.57 -23.54 14.87
C ALA A 227 28.89 -23.36 16.24
N TYR A 228 27.80 -22.59 16.30
CA TYR A 228 26.99 -22.46 17.50
C TYR A 228 26.31 -23.78 17.90
N TRP A 229 25.79 -24.53 16.93
CA TRP A 229 25.19 -25.83 17.21
C TRP A 229 26.22 -26.84 17.75
N ALA A 230 27.45 -26.84 17.21
CA ALA A 230 28.48 -27.78 17.64
C ALA A 230 29.16 -27.38 18.97
N PHE A 231 29.48 -26.09 19.14
CA PHE A 231 30.45 -25.64 20.16
C PHE A 231 29.92 -24.65 21.18
N SER A 232 28.66 -24.19 21.08
CA SER A 232 28.08 -23.34 22.13
C SER A 232 28.03 -24.06 23.47
N LYS A 233 28.54 -23.41 24.51
CA LYS A 233 28.39 -23.85 25.91
C LYS A 233 27.00 -23.54 26.47
N ASP A 234 26.37 -22.49 25.94
CA ASP A 234 25.02 -22.11 26.30
C ASP A 234 24.00 -23.04 25.66
N LYS A 235 23.23 -23.74 26.51
CA LYS A 235 22.28 -24.77 26.08
C LYS A 235 21.11 -24.18 25.28
N ALA A 236 20.57 -23.04 25.70
CA ALA A 236 19.47 -22.38 24.98
C ALA A 236 19.90 -21.97 23.57
N THR A 237 21.10 -21.38 23.43
CA THR A 237 21.69 -21.05 22.14
C THR A 237 21.92 -22.29 21.29
N LYS A 238 22.46 -23.35 21.87
CA LYS A 238 22.73 -24.61 21.16
C LYS A 238 21.45 -25.28 20.65
N ASP A 239 20.40 -25.31 21.48
CA ASP A 239 19.11 -25.94 21.16
C ASP A 239 18.32 -25.12 20.13
N SER A 240 18.53 -23.80 20.06
CA SER A 240 17.92 -22.93 19.05
C SER A 240 18.54 -23.06 17.65
N ALA A 241 19.82 -23.46 17.56
CA ALA A 241 20.60 -23.41 16.32
C ALA A 241 20.07 -24.34 15.20
N PRO A 242 19.60 -25.58 15.44
CA PRO A 242 19.02 -26.42 14.39
C PRO A 242 17.82 -25.80 13.69
N GLY A 243 16.89 -25.20 14.46
CA GLY A 243 15.75 -24.50 13.89
C GLY A 243 16.19 -23.29 13.04
N ALA A 244 17.16 -22.53 13.55
CA ALA A 244 17.76 -21.41 12.83
C ALA A 244 18.43 -21.85 11.51
N ILE A 245 19.12 -22.99 11.48
CA ILE A 245 19.76 -23.56 10.28
C ILE A 245 18.72 -23.83 9.20
N ILE A 246 17.60 -24.48 9.55
CA ILE A 246 16.55 -24.83 8.59
C ILE A 246 15.95 -23.56 7.98
N ILE A 247 15.57 -22.59 8.81
CA ILE A 247 14.93 -21.34 8.36
C ILE A 247 15.91 -20.49 7.53
N HIS A 248 17.18 -20.41 7.92
CA HIS A 248 18.21 -19.69 7.17
C HIS A 248 18.53 -20.38 5.84
N PHE A 249 18.93 -21.64 5.86
CA PHE A 249 19.48 -22.32 4.70
C PHE A 249 18.43 -22.73 3.68
N LEU A 250 17.30 -23.29 4.14
CA LEU A 250 16.21 -23.72 3.26
C LEU A 250 15.17 -22.63 3.05
N GLY A 251 14.88 -21.83 4.09
CA GLY A 251 13.94 -20.71 4.00
C GLY A 251 14.54 -19.43 3.42
N GLY A 252 15.87 -19.27 3.44
CA GLY A 252 16.56 -18.11 2.86
C GLY A 252 16.44 -16.82 3.69
N ILE A 253 16.06 -16.93 4.97
CA ILE A 253 15.92 -15.78 5.86
C ILE A 253 17.25 -15.54 6.57
N HIS A 254 18.11 -14.73 5.94
CA HIS A 254 19.46 -14.42 6.44
C HIS A 254 19.44 -13.73 7.80
N GLU A 255 18.38 -13.01 8.14
CA GLU A 255 18.24 -12.32 9.42
C GLU A 255 18.23 -13.25 10.63
N ILE A 256 18.04 -14.55 10.43
CA ILE A 256 17.97 -15.55 11.50
C ILE A 256 19.33 -15.79 12.15
N TYR A 257 20.44 -15.68 11.43
CA TYR A 257 21.78 -15.86 12.02
C TYR A 257 22.36 -14.58 12.64
N PHE A 258 21.74 -13.41 12.43
CA PHE A 258 22.26 -12.14 12.94
C PHE A 258 22.35 -12.06 14.48
N PRO A 259 21.38 -12.58 15.28
CA PRO A 259 21.49 -12.58 16.76
C PRO A 259 22.74 -13.31 17.24
N TYR A 260 23.11 -14.41 16.59
CA TYR A 260 24.29 -15.20 16.92
C TYR A 260 25.57 -14.39 16.71
N ILE A 261 25.59 -13.48 15.74
CA ILE A 261 26.70 -12.53 15.55
C ILE A 261 26.60 -11.36 16.53
N LEU A 262 25.42 -10.81 16.79
CA LEU A 262 25.24 -9.71 17.74
C LEU A 262 25.60 -10.10 19.17
N MET A 263 25.39 -11.36 19.54
CA MET A 263 25.79 -11.94 20.82
C MET A 263 27.32 -11.95 20.98
N ASN A 264 28.05 -12.33 19.93
CA ASN A 264 29.51 -12.25 19.89
C ASN A 264 30.00 -11.60 18.59
N PRO A 265 30.13 -10.25 18.56
CA PRO A 265 30.44 -9.51 17.33
C PRO A 265 31.74 -9.93 16.64
N VAL A 266 32.71 -10.52 17.36
CA VAL A 266 33.95 -11.04 16.78
C VAL A 266 33.69 -12.17 15.78
N VAL A 267 32.58 -12.90 15.93
CA VAL A 267 32.16 -13.98 15.03
C VAL A 267 31.91 -13.47 13.60
N ILE A 268 31.66 -12.16 13.38
CA ILE A 268 31.50 -11.56 12.04
C ILE A 268 32.69 -11.83 11.10
N ILE A 269 33.88 -12.06 11.65
CA ILE A 269 35.08 -12.39 10.86
C ILE A 269 34.87 -13.68 10.07
N ALA A 270 34.15 -14.66 10.64
CA ALA A 270 33.91 -15.95 10.03
C ALA A 270 33.12 -15.87 8.71
N PRO A 271 31.93 -15.23 8.65
CA PRO A 271 31.21 -15.08 7.40
C PRO A 271 31.93 -14.13 6.43
N ILE A 272 32.68 -13.11 6.88
CA ILE A 272 33.49 -12.27 5.99
C ILE A 272 34.50 -13.13 5.23
N VAL A 273 35.33 -13.88 5.95
CA VAL A 273 36.39 -14.70 5.32
C VAL A 273 35.78 -15.84 4.51
N GLY A 274 34.72 -16.48 5.01
CA GLY A 274 33.99 -17.50 4.26
C GLY A 274 33.45 -16.97 2.93
N ASN A 275 32.88 -15.77 2.91
CA ASN A 275 32.36 -15.16 1.69
C ASN A 275 33.50 -14.68 0.77
N ILE A 276 34.62 -14.15 1.29
CA ILE A 276 35.84 -13.87 0.50
C ILE A 276 36.28 -15.13 -0.26
N CYS A 277 36.41 -16.27 0.43
CA CYS A 277 36.83 -17.52 -0.19
C CYS A 277 35.87 -17.98 -1.30
N ALA A 278 34.55 -17.89 -1.07
CA ALA A 278 33.56 -18.26 -2.08
C ALA A 278 33.57 -17.30 -3.28
N ILE A 279 33.67 -15.99 -3.06
CA ILE A 279 33.72 -15.01 -4.16
C ILE A 279 35.00 -15.20 -4.99
N THR A 280 36.15 -15.46 -4.34
CA THR A 280 37.39 -15.82 -5.05
C THR A 280 37.19 -17.06 -5.92
N PHE A 281 36.58 -18.11 -5.35
CA PHE A 281 36.29 -19.34 -6.09
C PHE A 281 35.35 -19.09 -7.28
N TYR A 282 34.26 -18.32 -7.09
CA TYR A 282 33.34 -17.96 -8.16
C TYR A 282 34.01 -17.12 -9.25
N THR A 283 34.89 -16.20 -8.87
CA THR A 283 35.65 -15.37 -9.82
C THR A 283 36.58 -16.23 -10.68
N ILE A 284 37.32 -17.17 -10.07
CA ILE A 284 38.24 -18.08 -10.79
C ILE A 284 37.48 -19.02 -11.73
N THR A 285 36.32 -19.51 -11.31
CA THR A 285 35.51 -20.48 -12.07
C THR A 285 34.54 -19.83 -13.05
N GLY A 286 34.43 -18.50 -13.06
CA GLY A 286 33.44 -17.76 -13.85
C GLY A 286 31.99 -18.10 -13.47
N ALA A 287 31.73 -18.40 -12.20
CA ALA A 287 30.39 -18.72 -11.70
C ALA A 287 29.49 -17.46 -11.66
N GLY A 288 28.19 -17.67 -11.84
CA GLY A 288 27.18 -16.62 -11.79
C GLY A 288 25.79 -17.23 -11.81
N LEU A 289 24.79 -16.49 -11.33
CA LEU A 289 23.38 -16.89 -11.43
C LEU A 289 22.71 -16.21 -12.63
N VAL A 290 21.65 -16.82 -13.14
CA VAL A 290 20.88 -16.31 -14.29
C VAL A 290 19.79 -15.31 -13.88
N GLY A 291 19.54 -15.17 -12.58
CA GLY A 291 18.56 -14.28 -12.00
C GLY A 291 18.74 -14.15 -10.48
N PRO A 292 17.99 -13.26 -9.81
CA PRO A 292 18.11 -13.07 -8.37
C PRO A 292 17.58 -14.27 -7.59
N ALA A 293 18.35 -14.73 -6.60
CA ALA A 293 17.90 -15.72 -5.63
C ALA A 293 17.18 -15.00 -4.46
N SER A 294 15.85 -15.01 -4.47
CA SER A 294 15.03 -14.39 -3.43
C SER A 294 13.84 -15.29 -3.06
N PRO A 295 13.68 -15.68 -1.77
CA PRO A 295 14.62 -15.45 -0.66
C PRO A 295 15.98 -16.14 -0.93
N GLY A 296 17.04 -15.74 -0.22
CA GLY A 296 18.43 -16.22 -0.43
C GLY A 296 18.69 -17.68 -0.01
N SER A 297 17.69 -18.56 -0.16
CA SER A 297 17.81 -19.97 0.23
C SER A 297 18.69 -20.75 -0.72
N ILE A 298 19.23 -21.88 -0.27
CA ILE A 298 19.94 -22.79 -1.18
C ILE A 298 19.06 -23.26 -2.34
N ILE A 299 17.74 -23.39 -2.10
CA ILE A 299 16.78 -23.81 -3.13
C ILE A 299 16.70 -22.75 -4.23
N ALA A 300 16.51 -21.48 -3.87
CA ALA A 300 16.47 -20.37 -4.83
C ALA A 300 17.84 -20.12 -5.48
N PHE A 301 18.92 -20.25 -4.70
CA PHE A 301 20.28 -20.06 -5.18
C PHE A 301 20.66 -21.10 -6.24
N MET A 302 20.31 -22.37 -5.99
CA MET A 302 20.57 -23.46 -6.94
C MET A 302 19.60 -23.46 -8.13
N SER A 303 18.35 -23.03 -7.96
CA SER A 303 17.40 -22.95 -9.07
C SER A 303 17.80 -21.90 -10.12
N MET A 304 18.49 -20.85 -9.68
CA MET A 304 19.06 -19.81 -10.56
C MET A 304 20.47 -20.14 -11.06
N ALA A 305 21.02 -21.31 -10.73
CA ALA A 305 22.35 -21.70 -11.19
C ALA A 305 22.31 -22.22 -12.65
N PRO A 306 23.35 -21.94 -13.46
CA PRO A 306 23.49 -22.52 -14.79
C PRO A 306 23.56 -24.06 -14.73
N LYS A 307 23.10 -24.71 -15.80
CA LYS A 307 23.08 -26.18 -15.92
C LYS A 307 24.43 -26.87 -15.78
N GLY A 308 24.36 -28.18 -15.54
CA GLY A 308 25.51 -29.08 -15.62
C GLY A 308 26.58 -28.70 -14.61
N MET A 309 27.81 -28.45 -15.09
CA MET A 309 28.93 -28.07 -14.23
C MET A 309 28.70 -26.74 -13.49
N GLY A 310 27.86 -25.84 -14.03
CA GLY A 310 27.50 -24.58 -13.39
C GLY A 310 26.87 -24.78 -12.00
N MET A 311 25.93 -25.72 -11.87
CA MET A 311 25.33 -26.08 -10.59
C MET A 311 26.37 -26.65 -9.61
N VAL A 312 27.26 -27.53 -10.08
CA VAL A 312 28.28 -28.14 -9.22
C VAL A 312 29.20 -27.05 -8.67
N ILE A 313 29.66 -26.14 -9.53
CA ILE A 313 30.49 -25.00 -9.15
C ILE A 313 29.73 -24.10 -8.15
N THR A 314 28.49 -23.75 -8.44
CA THR A 314 27.67 -22.93 -7.53
C THR A 314 27.55 -23.57 -6.14
N PHE A 315 27.24 -24.87 -6.08
CA PHE A 315 27.14 -25.60 -4.80
C PHE A 315 28.48 -25.67 -4.06
N LEU A 316 29.59 -25.93 -4.78
CA LEU A 316 30.92 -25.98 -4.19
C LEU A 316 31.29 -24.65 -3.52
N GLY A 317 30.96 -23.51 -4.13
CA GLY A 317 31.22 -22.21 -3.49
C GLY A 317 30.39 -21.99 -2.21
N VAL A 318 29.14 -22.45 -2.16
CA VAL A 318 28.35 -22.46 -0.92
C VAL A 318 29.01 -23.34 0.15
N ALA A 319 29.47 -24.53 -0.24
CA ALA A 319 30.15 -25.47 0.65
C ALA A 319 31.48 -24.89 1.19
N ILE A 320 32.27 -24.23 0.33
CA ILE A 320 33.51 -23.52 0.71
C ILE A 320 33.20 -22.43 1.74
N ALA A 321 32.24 -21.55 1.45
CA ALA A 321 31.86 -20.50 2.40
C ALA A 321 31.41 -21.07 3.75
N THR A 322 30.62 -22.14 3.71
CA THR A 322 30.14 -22.82 4.92
C THR A 322 31.28 -23.40 5.73
N ALA A 323 32.18 -24.15 5.10
CA ALA A 323 33.30 -24.80 5.77
C ALA A 323 34.26 -23.78 6.38
N VAL A 324 34.64 -22.74 5.63
CA VAL A 324 35.56 -21.70 6.12
C VAL A 324 34.93 -20.91 7.27
N SER A 325 33.68 -20.48 7.11
CA SER A 325 32.94 -19.76 8.15
C SER A 325 32.78 -20.62 9.42
N PHE A 326 32.45 -21.90 9.28
CA PHE A 326 32.38 -22.85 10.39
C PHE A 326 33.73 -22.99 11.12
N LEU A 327 34.82 -23.22 10.39
CA LEU A 327 36.14 -23.44 10.97
C LEU A 327 36.64 -22.21 11.74
N ILE A 328 36.35 -21.00 11.26
CA ILE A 328 36.75 -19.75 11.93
C ILE A 328 35.82 -19.45 13.12
N ALA A 329 34.50 -19.66 12.98
CA ALA A 329 33.55 -19.40 14.05
C ALA A 329 33.71 -20.38 15.21
N SER A 330 34.07 -21.64 14.94
CA SER A 330 34.18 -22.72 15.94
C SER A 330 35.05 -22.38 17.17
N PRO A 331 36.32 -21.95 17.03
CA PRO A 331 37.14 -21.57 18.18
C PRO A 331 36.59 -20.31 18.88
N ILE A 332 36.10 -19.33 18.14
CA ILE A 332 35.55 -18.07 18.69
C ILE A 332 34.33 -18.36 19.56
N VAL A 333 33.43 -19.21 19.10
CA VAL A 333 32.23 -19.64 19.84
C VAL A 333 32.61 -20.49 21.04
N LYS A 334 33.54 -21.46 20.88
CA LYS A 334 33.97 -22.34 21.97
C LYS A 334 34.64 -21.59 23.13
N MET A 335 35.35 -20.51 22.81
CA MET A 335 36.06 -19.67 23.78
C MET A 335 35.20 -18.55 24.37
N ALA A 336 34.01 -18.28 23.82
CA ALA A 336 33.13 -17.24 24.32
C ALA A 336 32.53 -17.62 25.68
N ASP A 337 32.44 -16.63 26.58
CA ASP A 337 31.68 -16.72 27.82
C ASP A 337 30.17 -16.64 27.54
N HIS A 338 29.36 -17.08 28.52
CA HIS A 338 27.90 -17.03 28.41
C HIS A 338 27.42 -15.60 28.16
N LYS A 339 26.85 -15.39 26.97
CA LYS A 339 26.09 -14.20 26.60
C LYS A 339 24.69 -14.65 26.22
N SER A 340 23.68 -13.89 26.64
CA SER A 340 22.28 -14.27 26.44
C SER A 340 21.86 -14.11 24.97
N LEU A 341 21.29 -15.16 24.39
CA LEU A 341 20.67 -15.09 23.06
C LEU A 341 19.42 -14.21 23.07
N GLU A 342 18.68 -14.17 24.18
CA GLU A 342 17.47 -13.35 24.33
C GLU A 342 17.79 -11.86 24.22
N ASP A 343 18.86 -11.40 24.88
CA ASP A 343 19.32 -10.01 24.79
C ASP A 343 19.75 -9.65 23.36
N ALA A 344 20.41 -10.59 22.68
CA ALA A 344 20.83 -10.41 21.29
C ALA A 344 19.63 -10.39 20.33
N GLN A 345 18.58 -11.15 20.60
CA GLN A 345 17.30 -11.10 19.88
C GLN A 345 16.59 -9.77 20.10
N ALA A 346 16.52 -9.28 21.35
CA ALA A 346 15.94 -7.96 21.63
C ALA A 346 16.70 -6.83 20.91
N LYS A 347 18.03 -6.90 20.86
CA LYS A 347 18.88 -5.98 20.10
C LYS A 347 18.67 -6.10 18.58
N LYS A 348 18.49 -7.32 18.08
CA LYS A 348 18.15 -7.57 16.68
C LYS A 348 16.83 -6.88 16.33
N ASP A 349 15.80 -7.06 17.16
CA ASP A 349 14.46 -6.55 16.88
C ASP A 349 14.42 -5.02 16.93
N SER A 350 15.13 -4.39 17.87
CA SER A 350 15.26 -2.92 17.90
C SER A 350 16.00 -2.37 16.67
N MET A 351 17.11 -3.00 16.27
CA MET A 351 17.84 -2.61 15.05
C MET A 351 17.01 -2.83 13.77
N LYS A 352 16.21 -3.90 13.72
CA LYS A 352 15.30 -4.19 12.61
C LYS A 352 14.16 -3.18 12.56
N ALA A 353 13.61 -2.77 13.70
CA ALA A 353 12.58 -1.74 13.78
C ALA A 353 13.12 -0.38 13.33
N GLU A 354 14.33 -0.01 13.77
CA GLU A 354 15.03 1.21 13.33
C GLU A 354 15.31 1.19 11.82
N ALA A 355 15.81 0.07 11.28
CA ALA A 355 16.04 -0.10 9.84
C ALA A 355 14.73 -0.01 9.04
N LYS A 356 13.61 -0.47 9.61
CA LYS A 356 12.27 -0.31 9.04
C LYS A 356 11.66 1.08 9.30
N GLY A 357 12.33 1.98 10.03
CA GLY A 357 11.82 3.31 10.36
C GLY A 357 10.55 3.28 11.21
N LEU A 358 10.29 2.15 11.88
CA LEU A 358 9.19 1.98 12.83
C LEU A 358 9.71 2.49 14.17
N THR A 359 9.49 3.78 14.47
CA THR A 359 9.46 4.20 15.86
C THR A 359 8.26 3.50 16.49
N THR A 360 8.53 2.48 17.29
CA THR A 360 7.52 1.77 18.08
C THR A 360 6.97 2.73 19.13
N VAL A 361 5.92 3.44 18.75
CA VAL A 361 4.90 3.90 19.69
C VAL A 361 3.70 3.03 19.38
N SER A 362 3.26 2.23 20.35
CA SER A 362 1.95 1.57 20.29
C SER A 362 0.90 2.66 20.09
N GLY A 363 0.06 2.53 19.05
CA GLY A 363 -0.99 3.50 18.75
C GLY A 363 -1.97 3.80 19.91
N ALA A 364 -1.99 2.98 20.97
CA ALA A 364 -2.82 3.20 22.14
C ALA A 364 -2.42 4.43 23.00
N ASP A 365 -1.19 4.94 22.87
CA ASP A 365 -0.65 6.00 23.74
C ASP A 365 -0.63 7.41 23.11
N VAL A 366 -1.28 7.61 21.96
CA VAL A 366 -1.35 8.93 21.31
C VAL A 366 -2.29 9.85 22.11
N GLN A 367 -1.71 10.79 22.84
CA GLN A 367 -2.45 11.80 23.59
C GLN A 367 -3.00 12.87 22.65
N ALA A 368 -4.17 13.45 23.01
CA ALA A 368 -4.85 14.49 22.25
C ALA A 368 -3.92 15.63 21.80
N LYS A 369 -3.04 16.09 22.70
CA LYS A 369 -2.11 17.20 22.48
C LYS A 369 -1.05 16.94 21.39
N ASP A 370 -0.80 15.66 21.08
CA ASP A 370 0.23 15.23 20.13
C ASP A 370 -0.37 14.91 18.75
N ILE A 371 -1.69 15.06 18.59
CA ILE A 371 -2.40 14.82 17.33
C ILE A 371 -2.13 15.98 16.36
N LYS A 372 -1.50 15.67 15.23
CA LYS A 372 -1.27 16.59 14.11
C LYS A 372 -1.99 16.15 12.83
N LYS A 373 -2.31 14.86 12.71
CA LYS A 373 -2.95 14.29 11.53
C LYS A 373 -3.96 13.20 11.87
N ILE A 374 -5.19 13.37 11.36
CA ILE A 374 -6.30 12.42 11.50
C ILE A 374 -6.66 11.91 10.10
N VAL A 375 -6.73 10.59 9.94
CA VAL A 375 -7.01 9.95 8.66
C VAL A 375 -8.27 9.11 8.74
N PHE A 376 -9.25 9.42 7.89
CA PHE A 376 -10.43 8.59 7.72
C PHE A 376 -10.15 7.51 6.67
N ALA A 377 -10.35 6.25 7.04
CA ALA A 377 -10.05 5.09 6.22
C ALA A 377 -11.30 4.26 5.94
N CYS A 378 -11.56 3.96 4.67
CA CYS A 378 -12.55 2.96 4.25
C CYS A 378 -11.92 2.00 3.24
N ASP A 379 -12.65 1.01 2.73
CA ASP A 379 -12.07 -0.03 1.87
C ASP A 379 -11.45 0.55 0.58
N ALA A 380 -12.22 1.32 -0.19
CA ALA A 380 -11.76 1.95 -1.43
C ALA A 380 -11.13 3.35 -1.25
N GLY A 381 -11.25 3.96 -0.07
CA GLY A 381 -10.80 5.33 0.20
C GLY A 381 -11.63 6.45 -0.42
N MET A 382 -12.70 6.11 -1.13
CA MET A 382 -13.66 7.02 -1.76
C MET A 382 -15.07 6.71 -1.21
N GLY A 383 -15.87 7.74 -0.90
CA GLY A 383 -17.20 7.60 -0.29
C GLY A 383 -17.25 8.01 1.19
N SER A 384 -17.63 7.09 2.08
CA SER A 384 -17.91 7.37 3.50
C SER A 384 -16.73 7.98 4.28
N SER A 385 -15.49 7.60 3.95
CA SER A 385 -14.29 8.19 4.56
C SER A 385 -14.04 9.64 4.12
N ALA A 386 -14.35 9.98 2.87
CA ALA A 386 -14.22 11.35 2.35
C ALA A 386 -15.26 12.28 3.00
N MET A 387 -16.49 11.78 3.15
CA MET A 387 -17.57 12.48 3.84
C MET A 387 -17.25 12.68 5.33
N GLY A 388 -16.84 11.63 6.04
CA GLY A 388 -16.45 11.70 7.45
C GLY A 388 -15.28 12.65 7.70
N ALA A 389 -14.23 12.61 6.85
CA ALA A 389 -13.11 13.54 6.93
C ALA A 389 -13.56 14.99 6.73
N THR A 390 -14.50 15.25 5.83
CA THR A 390 -15.00 16.60 5.56
C THR A 390 -15.87 17.12 6.70
N LYS A 391 -16.80 16.31 7.23
CA LYS A 391 -17.64 16.66 8.39
C LYS A 391 -16.78 16.96 9.62
N PHE A 392 -15.81 16.09 9.91
CA PHE A 392 -14.90 16.27 11.05
C PHE A 392 -13.98 17.48 10.88
N ARG A 393 -13.42 17.69 9.68
CA ARG A 393 -12.57 18.87 9.37
C ARG A 393 -13.33 20.18 9.58
N ASN A 394 -14.58 20.25 9.12
CA ASN A 394 -15.41 21.43 9.31
C ASN A 394 -15.72 21.67 10.80
N ARG A 395 -16.01 20.59 11.55
CA ARG A 395 -16.31 20.68 12.98
C ARG A 395 -15.14 21.18 13.82
N ILE A 396 -13.90 20.76 13.54
CA ILE A 396 -12.71 21.21 14.28
C ILE A 396 -12.07 22.51 13.74
N LYS A 397 -12.60 23.07 12.65
CA LYS A 397 -11.99 24.21 11.96
C LYS A 397 -11.86 25.44 12.86
N ASP A 398 -12.88 25.70 13.66
CA ASP A 398 -12.94 26.86 14.54
C ASP A 398 -12.06 26.71 15.80
N LEU A 399 -11.60 25.49 16.11
CA LEU A 399 -10.66 25.23 17.20
C LEU A 399 -9.21 25.65 16.86
N ASN A 400 -8.91 25.86 15.58
CA ASN A 400 -7.60 26.31 15.06
C ASN A 400 -6.38 25.52 15.59
N LEU A 401 -6.54 24.21 15.79
CA LEU A 401 -5.52 23.33 16.39
C LEU A 401 -4.36 22.95 15.43
N GLY A 402 -4.38 23.40 14.17
CA GLY A 402 -3.37 23.05 13.16
C GLY A 402 -3.39 21.56 12.76
N ILE A 403 -4.49 20.85 13.02
CA ILE A 403 -4.66 19.43 12.73
C ILE A 403 -5.03 19.23 11.26
N THR A 404 -4.30 18.36 10.57
CA THR A 404 -4.60 17.98 9.18
C THR A 404 -5.55 16.78 9.16
N VAL A 405 -6.74 16.95 8.58
CA VAL A 405 -7.70 15.85 8.40
C VAL A 405 -7.72 15.44 6.94
N THR A 406 -7.58 14.14 6.63
CA THR A 406 -7.58 13.58 5.25
C THR A 406 -8.31 12.25 5.20
N ASN A 407 -8.63 11.75 4.00
CA ASN A 407 -9.17 10.39 3.80
C ASN A 407 -8.29 9.56 2.86
N THR A 408 -8.35 8.24 2.99
CA THR A 408 -7.65 7.28 2.12
C THR A 408 -8.26 5.88 2.24
N SER A 409 -7.78 4.92 1.45
CA SER A 409 -8.08 3.50 1.64
C SER A 409 -7.38 2.97 2.90
N VAL A 410 -7.98 2.03 3.61
CA VAL A 410 -7.39 1.41 4.80
C VAL A 410 -6.01 0.80 4.54
N ASP A 411 -5.72 0.37 3.31
CA ASP A 411 -4.41 -0.20 2.96
C ASP A 411 -3.34 0.87 2.64
N ASN A 412 -3.75 2.14 2.52
CA ASN A 412 -2.90 3.26 2.11
C ASN A 412 -2.85 4.35 3.19
N VAL A 413 -3.06 4.00 4.46
CA VAL A 413 -2.95 4.96 5.57
C VAL A 413 -1.50 5.41 5.69
N PRO A 414 -1.21 6.72 5.68
CA PRO A 414 0.15 7.20 5.70
C PRO A 414 0.80 7.01 7.08
N ALA A 415 2.10 6.74 7.10
CA ALA A 415 2.84 6.44 8.33
C ALA A 415 2.93 7.62 9.32
N ASP A 416 2.61 8.84 8.88
CA ASP A 416 2.53 10.05 9.71
C ASP A 416 1.14 10.27 10.33
N ALA A 417 0.18 9.37 10.12
CA ALA A 417 -1.12 9.42 10.78
C ALA A 417 -0.97 9.22 12.29
N ASN A 418 -1.55 10.14 13.08
CA ASN A 418 -1.61 9.99 14.54
C ASN A 418 -2.89 9.27 14.97
N VAL A 419 -4.00 9.54 14.27
CA VAL A 419 -5.29 8.89 14.50
C VAL A 419 -5.83 8.35 13.18
N VAL A 420 -6.39 7.14 13.21
CA VAL A 420 -7.10 6.52 12.09
C VAL A 420 -8.52 6.25 12.49
N VAL A 421 -9.46 6.78 11.72
CA VAL A 421 -10.90 6.59 11.91
C VAL A 421 -11.40 5.62 10.83
N CYS A 422 -11.95 4.47 11.19
CA CYS A 422 -12.40 3.46 10.22
C CYS A 422 -13.60 2.66 10.73
N GLN A 423 -14.25 1.84 9.89
CA GLN A 423 -15.34 0.97 10.35
C GLN A 423 -14.80 -0.17 11.23
N GLU A 424 -15.60 -0.67 12.19
CA GLU A 424 -15.21 -1.79 13.07
C GLU A 424 -14.74 -3.01 12.25
N ILE A 425 -15.41 -3.31 11.13
CA ILE A 425 -15.03 -4.40 10.21
C ILE A 425 -13.64 -4.24 9.57
N LEU A 426 -13.08 -3.02 9.55
CA LEU A 426 -11.77 -2.70 8.97
C LEU A 426 -10.68 -2.51 10.04
N LYS A 427 -10.99 -2.62 11.33
CA LYS A 427 -10.08 -2.40 12.45
C LYS A 427 -8.76 -3.16 12.32
N ASP A 428 -8.82 -4.45 12.02
CA ASP A 428 -7.62 -5.29 11.91
C ASP A 428 -6.74 -4.89 10.72
N ARG A 429 -7.35 -4.43 9.62
CA ARG A 429 -6.61 -3.91 8.45
C ARG A 429 -5.99 -2.56 8.78
N ALA A 430 -6.73 -1.68 9.45
CA ALA A 430 -6.24 -0.37 9.89
C ALA A 430 -5.05 -0.52 10.86
N ALA A 431 -5.14 -1.46 11.81
CA ALA A 431 -4.06 -1.77 12.76
C ALA A 431 -2.78 -2.26 12.07
N LYS A 432 -2.92 -3.07 11.00
CA LYS A 432 -1.77 -3.55 10.20
C LYS A 432 -1.16 -2.45 9.35
N SER A 433 -2.00 -1.57 8.80
CA SER A 433 -1.63 -0.47 7.91
C SER A 433 -0.94 0.68 8.66
N ALA A 434 -1.42 1.00 9.86
CA ALA A 434 -0.90 2.08 10.70
C ALA A 434 -0.79 1.63 12.17
N PRO A 435 0.18 0.75 12.50
CA PRO A 435 0.36 0.24 13.87
C PRO A 435 0.74 1.32 14.89
N GLN A 436 1.27 2.46 14.41
CA GLN A 436 1.65 3.61 15.22
C GLN A 436 0.50 4.56 15.57
N ALA A 437 -0.67 4.41 14.94
CA ALA A 437 -1.78 5.36 15.06
C ALA A 437 -2.84 4.89 16.06
N ARG A 438 -3.46 5.82 16.78
CA ARG A 438 -4.65 5.54 17.59
C ARG A 438 -5.83 5.22 16.69
N LEU A 439 -6.40 4.04 16.86
CA LEU A 439 -7.55 3.60 16.09
C LEU A 439 -8.84 4.04 16.77
N ILE A 440 -9.73 4.64 15.99
CA ILE A 440 -11.09 4.95 16.37
C ILE A 440 -11.98 4.22 15.38
N THR A 441 -12.71 3.25 15.90
CA THR A 441 -13.63 2.47 15.09
C THR A 441 -15.02 3.06 15.16
N LEU A 442 -15.70 3.04 14.02
CA LEU A 442 -17.05 3.56 13.86
C LEU A 442 -17.99 2.41 13.48
N GLU A 443 -19.19 2.44 14.02
CA GLU A 443 -20.31 1.64 13.53
C GLU A 443 -21.04 2.39 12.41
N ASN A 444 -21.13 3.73 12.51
CA ASN A 444 -21.78 4.60 11.51
C ASN A 444 -21.02 5.92 11.33
N PHE A 445 -20.79 6.38 10.09
CA PHE A 445 -20.04 7.62 9.81
C PHE A 445 -20.82 8.91 10.05
N LEU A 446 -22.15 8.84 10.17
CA LEU A 446 -23.01 10.02 10.30
C LEU A 446 -23.14 10.51 11.74
N ALA A 447 -23.18 9.58 12.69
CA ALA A 447 -23.22 9.80 14.13
C ALA A 447 -22.58 8.60 14.85
N ASP A 448 -21.47 8.82 15.55
CA ASP A 448 -20.78 7.77 16.31
C ASP A 448 -20.25 8.35 17.64
N PRO A 449 -20.62 7.75 18.79
CA PRO A 449 -20.16 8.20 20.09
C PRO A 449 -18.62 8.27 20.22
N HIS A 450 -17.87 7.43 19.51
CA HIS A 450 -16.41 7.44 19.56
C HIS A 450 -15.81 8.62 18.79
N LEU A 451 -16.49 9.08 17.73
CA LEU A 451 -16.09 10.27 16.98
C LEU A 451 -16.43 11.55 17.75
N ASP A 452 -17.57 11.58 18.43
CA ASP A 452 -17.94 12.67 19.32
C ASP A 452 -17.01 12.76 20.53
N ALA A 453 -16.61 11.63 21.11
CA ALA A 453 -15.61 11.59 22.18
C ALA A 453 -14.25 12.16 21.73
N LEU A 454 -13.79 11.84 20.51
CA LEU A 454 -12.58 12.43 19.95
C LEU A 454 -12.72 13.94 19.76
N TYR A 455 -13.87 14.40 19.28
CA TYR A 455 -14.13 15.82 19.12
C TYR A 455 -14.07 16.56 20.46
N ALA A 456 -14.77 16.04 21.48
CA ALA A 456 -14.76 16.60 22.82
C ALA A 456 -13.35 16.59 23.43
N GLU A 457 -12.58 15.52 23.22
CA GLU A 457 -11.17 15.43 23.64
C GLU A 457 -10.33 16.56 23.01
N LEU A 458 -10.51 16.85 21.72
CA LEU A 458 -9.82 17.95 21.04
C LEU A 458 -10.30 19.33 21.50
N GLU A 459 -11.59 19.49 21.79
CA GLU A 459 -12.17 20.73 22.29
C GLU A 459 -11.60 21.11 23.67
N THR A 460 -11.39 20.12 24.56
CA THR A 460 -10.80 20.36 25.89
C THR A 460 -9.37 20.92 25.85
N LEU A 461 -8.64 20.71 24.74
CA LEU A 461 -7.31 21.31 24.53
C LEU A 461 -7.34 22.82 24.34
N THR A 462 -8.49 23.38 23.94
CA THR A 462 -8.68 24.82 23.77
C THR A 462 -9.29 25.51 24.99
N THR A 463 -10.10 24.81 25.78
CA THR A 463 -10.90 25.41 26.86
C THR A 463 -10.38 25.14 28.29
N GLY A 464 -9.40 24.25 28.48
CA GLY A 464 -8.70 24.09 29.77
C GLY A 464 -9.60 23.72 30.96
N LYS A 465 -10.78 23.15 30.71
CA LYS A 465 -11.74 22.71 31.75
C LYS A 465 -12.16 21.27 31.50
N THR A 466 -11.89 20.41 32.47
CA THR A 466 -12.65 19.17 32.71
C THR A 466 -13.98 19.51 33.39
N ALA A 467 -15.10 19.05 32.84
CA ALA A 467 -16.14 18.29 33.55
C ALA A 467 -17.50 18.31 32.82
N GLU A 468 -18.15 17.14 32.88
CA GLU A 468 -19.59 16.85 32.98
C GLU A 468 -20.56 17.27 31.88
N ALA A 469 -21.36 16.28 31.50
CA ALA A 469 -22.52 16.38 30.65
C ALA A 469 -23.56 17.32 31.27
N ASP A 470 -23.93 18.37 30.55
CA ASP A 470 -25.26 18.95 30.70
C ASP A 470 -25.76 19.57 29.39
N LYS A 471 -27.08 19.51 29.24
CA LYS A 471 -27.86 19.86 28.04
C LYS A 471 -27.94 21.37 27.79
N ALA A 472 -28.39 21.70 26.56
CA ALA A 472 -28.79 23.00 26.00
C ALA A 472 -27.63 23.82 25.40
N GLU A 473 -27.75 24.51 24.26
CA GLU A 473 -28.89 24.90 23.41
C GLU A 473 -28.30 25.28 22.03
N ALA A 474 -29.05 25.07 20.94
CA ALA A 474 -28.62 25.36 19.58
C ALA A 474 -28.58 26.87 19.26
N PRO A 475 -27.64 27.37 18.45
CA PRO A 475 -27.82 28.59 17.68
C PRO A 475 -28.06 28.31 16.19
N ALA A 476 -29.22 28.80 15.75
CA ALA A 476 -29.71 29.10 14.41
C ALA A 476 -28.76 28.89 13.19
N GLU A 477 -29.22 28.05 12.26
CA GLU A 477 -28.69 27.95 10.90
C GLU A 477 -29.25 29.04 9.97
N GLU A 478 -28.36 29.62 9.16
CA GLU A 478 -28.71 30.36 7.95
C GLU A 478 -29.09 29.38 6.83
N LYS A 479 -30.33 29.51 6.33
CA LYS A 479 -30.86 28.74 5.20
C LYS A 479 -30.14 29.08 3.89
N LYS A 480 -29.66 28.06 3.18
CA LYS A 480 -29.34 28.12 1.74
C LYS A 480 -30.53 27.62 0.92
N GLU A 481 -30.86 28.36 -0.14
CA GLU A 481 -31.98 28.13 -1.06
C GLU A 481 -31.89 26.78 -1.79
N THR A 482 -32.97 26.00 -1.74
CA THR A 482 -33.20 24.79 -2.53
C THR A 482 -33.64 25.15 -3.96
N LYS A 483 -33.13 24.42 -4.96
CA LYS A 483 -33.68 24.44 -6.33
C LYS A 483 -35.11 23.88 -6.27
N ALA A 484 -36.10 24.73 -6.53
CA ALA A 484 -37.50 24.36 -6.54
C ALA A 484 -37.81 23.28 -7.61
N GLY A 485 -38.47 22.18 -7.20
CA GLY A 485 -39.24 21.31 -8.12
C GLY A 485 -38.92 19.81 -8.16
N ILE A 486 -38.07 19.27 -7.26
CA ILE A 486 -37.71 17.84 -7.28
C ILE A 486 -38.81 16.96 -6.63
N LEU A 487 -39.49 17.45 -5.60
CA LEU A 487 -40.70 16.86 -5.03
C LEU A 487 -41.93 17.65 -5.49
N VAL A 488 -43.01 16.95 -5.81
CA VAL A 488 -44.32 17.54 -6.12
C VAL A 488 -45.37 17.00 -5.15
N PRO A 489 -46.47 17.75 -4.87
CA PRO A 489 -47.52 17.30 -3.96
C PRO A 489 -48.08 15.91 -4.30
N GLU A 490 -48.21 15.60 -5.60
CA GLU A 490 -48.70 14.31 -6.09
C GLU A 490 -47.74 13.15 -5.80
N GLY A 491 -46.46 13.45 -5.52
CA GLY A 491 -45.40 12.50 -5.15
C GLY A 491 -45.38 12.13 -3.68
N ILE A 492 -46.33 12.62 -2.87
CA ILE A 492 -46.41 12.33 -1.44
C ILE A 492 -47.64 11.45 -1.15
N LYS A 493 -47.42 10.32 -0.46
CA LYS A 493 -48.47 9.44 0.06
C LYS A 493 -48.29 9.24 1.56
N THR A 494 -49.26 9.68 2.35
CA THR A 494 -49.26 9.51 3.81
C THR A 494 -50.22 8.42 4.26
N GLY A 495 -50.03 7.90 5.48
CA GLY A 495 -50.96 6.93 6.08
C GLY A 495 -51.11 5.62 5.32
N CYS A 496 -50.08 5.17 4.60
CA CYS A 496 -50.12 3.90 3.87
C CYS A 496 -50.17 2.70 4.83
N ALA A 497 -51.00 1.70 4.51
CA ALA A 497 -51.04 0.45 5.27
C ALA A 497 -49.72 -0.31 5.13
N SER A 498 -49.28 -0.97 6.20
CA SER A 498 -48.09 -1.84 6.17
C SER A 498 -48.24 -2.95 5.13
N VAL A 499 -47.22 -3.15 4.31
CA VAL A 499 -47.12 -4.17 3.25
C VAL A 499 -45.76 -4.85 3.33
N ASP A 500 -45.50 -5.83 2.47
CA ASP A 500 -44.15 -6.41 2.34
C ASP A 500 -43.18 -5.46 1.63
N LYS A 501 -41.89 -5.74 1.82
CA LYS A 501 -40.78 -4.93 1.32
C LYS A 501 -40.83 -4.68 -0.19
N GLU A 502 -41.08 -5.72 -0.98
CA GLU A 502 -41.06 -5.62 -2.44
C GLU A 502 -42.26 -4.79 -2.92
N THR A 503 -43.44 -5.03 -2.35
CA THR A 503 -44.64 -4.24 -2.65
C THR A 503 -44.42 -2.75 -2.36
N ALA A 504 -43.76 -2.41 -1.26
CA ALA A 504 -43.48 -1.01 -0.91
C ALA A 504 -42.48 -0.34 -1.87
N ILE A 505 -41.42 -1.06 -2.27
CA ILE A 505 -40.44 -0.58 -3.26
C ILE A 505 -41.10 -0.39 -4.64
N ARG A 506 -41.93 -1.36 -5.05
CA ARG A 506 -42.67 -1.27 -6.32
C ARG A 506 -43.68 -0.14 -6.32
N ALA A 507 -44.34 0.14 -5.21
CA ALA A 507 -45.25 1.27 -5.08
C ALA A 507 -44.51 2.62 -5.23
N ALA A 508 -43.33 2.76 -4.63
CA ALA A 508 -42.49 3.95 -4.81
C ALA A 508 -42.01 4.09 -6.27
N GLY A 509 -41.58 2.99 -6.89
CA GLY A 509 -41.18 2.98 -8.31
C GLY A 509 -42.35 3.31 -9.26
N GLN A 510 -43.55 2.80 -8.98
CA GLN A 510 -44.74 3.10 -9.75
C GLN A 510 -45.10 4.58 -9.65
N LEU A 511 -45.02 5.18 -8.45
CA LEU A 511 -45.27 6.59 -8.27
C LEU A 511 -44.24 7.47 -9.01
N LEU A 512 -42.97 7.05 -9.06
CA LEU A 512 -41.96 7.70 -9.89
C LEU A 512 -42.30 7.62 -11.39
N CYS A 513 -42.80 6.47 -11.85
CA CYS A 513 -43.20 6.23 -13.23
C CYS A 513 -44.43 7.07 -13.62
N ASP A 514 -45.46 7.09 -12.76
CA ASP A 514 -46.72 7.83 -12.99
C ASP A 514 -46.49 9.34 -13.09
N LEU A 515 -45.52 9.86 -12.32
CA LEU A 515 -45.11 11.27 -12.38
C LEU A 515 -44.12 11.58 -13.52
N GLY A 516 -43.78 10.57 -14.32
CA GLY A 516 -42.94 10.69 -15.50
C GLY A 516 -41.45 10.88 -15.20
N TYR A 517 -40.97 10.51 -14.01
CA TYR A 517 -39.55 10.58 -13.67
C TYR A 517 -38.73 9.47 -14.33
N VAL A 518 -39.33 8.29 -14.50
CA VAL A 518 -38.66 7.08 -14.99
C VAL A 518 -39.55 6.28 -15.95
N ASP A 519 -38.96 5.36 -16.70
CA ASP A 519 -39.69 4.31 -17.42
C ASP A 519 -40.06 3.12 -16.52
N ALA A 520 -41.04 2.31 -16.95
CA ALA A 520 -41.57 1.19 -16.17
C ALA A 520 -40.50 0.13 -15.80
N ASN A 521 -39.47 -0.04 -16.63
CA ASN A 521 -38.36 -0.94 -16.36
C ASN A 521 -37.46 -0.51 -15.17
N TYR A 522 -37.52 0.76 -14.75
CA TYR A 522 -36.81 1.25 -13.57
C TYR A 522 -37.34 0.64 -12.27
N ILE A 523 -38.61 0.24 -12.25
CA ILE A 523 -39.25 -0.39 -11.08
C ILE A 523 -38.55 -1.72 -10.75
N ASP A 524 -38.32 -2.56 -11.75
CA ASP A 524 -37.60 -3.82 -11.57
C ASP A 524 -36.13 -3.56 -11.16
N ALA A 525 -35.51 -2.52 -11.70
CA ALA A 525 -34.16 -2.11 -11.30
C ALA A 525 -34.08 -1.70 -9.82
N MET A 526 -35.11 -1.06 -9.26
CA MET A 526 -35.18 -0.73 -7.82
C MET A 526 -35.25 -2.00 -6.96
N VAL A 527 -36.01 -3.00 -7.40
CA VAL A 527 -36.12 -4.28 -6.70
C VAL A 527 -34.81 -5.08 -6.79
N GLU A 528 -34.16 -5.11 -7.95
CA GLU A 528 -32.85 -5.75 -8.11
C GLU A 528 -31.77 -5.06 -7.27
N ARG A 529 -31.78 -3.72 -7.19
CA ARG A 529 -30.86 -2.96 -6.34
C ARG A 529 -30.98 -3.34 -4.87
N GLU A 530 -32.19 -3.54 -4.37
CA GLU A 530 -32.47 -4.00 -3.00
C GLU A 530 -31.97 -5.43 -2.73
N LYS A 531 -32.00 -6.32 -3.74
CA LYS A 531 -31.51 -7.70 -3.59
C LYS A 531 -29.99 -7.77 -3.41
N ILE A 532 -29.24 -6.82 -3.95
CA ILE A 532 -27.77 -6.75 -3.84
C ILE A 532 -27.37 -6.34 -2.42
N VAL A 533 -27.90 -5.19 -1.96
CA VAL A 533 -27.72 -4.65 -0.61
C VAL A 533 -28.97 -3.86 -0.27
N THR A 534 -29.44 -3.96 0.98
CA THR A 534 -30.63 -3.23 1.42
C THR A 534 -30.49 -1.71 1.24
N THR A 535 -31.59 -1.08 0.85
CA THR A 535 -31.77 0.37 0.71
C THR A 535 -32.29 1.01 1.99
N TYR A 536 -32.42 0.22 3.07
CA TYR A 536 -32.67 0.74 4.41
C TYR A 536 -31.46 1.53 4.93
N MET A 537 -31.72 2.74 5.41
CA MET A 537 -30.70 3.70 5.84
C MET A 537 -30.62 3.87 7.37
N GLY A 538 -31.50 3.20 8.12
CA GLY A 538 -31.59 3.37 9.57
C GLY A 538 -32.76 4.27 10.00
N MET A 539 -33.02 4.29 11.32
CA MET A 539 -34.00 5.17 11.99
C MET A 539 -35.43 5.12 11.42
N GLY A 540 -35.79 4.05 10.71
CA GLY A 540 -37.09 3.90 10.08
C GLY A 540 -37.21 4.51 8.68
N VAL A 541 -36.10 4.72 7.97
CA VAL A 541 -36.10 5.28 6.61
C VAL A 541 -35.45 4.31 5.62
N ALA A 542 -36.10 4.13 4.46
CA ALA A 542 -35.55 3.40 3.30
C ALA A 542 -35.55 4.30 2.07
N ILE A 543 -34.51 4.20 1.23
CA ILE A 543 -34.33 5.05 0.06
C ILE A 543 -34.12 4.19 -1.20
N PRO A 544 -35.18 3.54 -1.71
CA PRO A 544 -35.06 2.72 -2.90
C PRO A 544 -34.77 3.55 -4.16
N HIS A 545 -33.83 3.06 -4.97
CA HIS A 545 -33.39 3.64 -6.24
C HIS A 545 -32.94 2.51 -7.19
N GLY A 546 -32.88 2.78 -8.50
CA GLY A 546 -32.51 1.79 -9.51
C GLY A 546 -31.02 1.41 -9.46
N THR A 547 -30.67 0.32 -10.15
CA THR A 547 -29.27 -0.04 -10.40
C THR A 547 -28.58 0.96 -11.33
N SER A 548 -27.24 0.95 -11.36
CA SER A 548 -26.47 1.83 -12.25
C SER A 548 -26.74 1.58 -13.74
N ASP A 549 -27.13 0.36 -14.09
CA ASP A 549 -27.43 -0.03 -15.48
C ASP A 549 -28.79 0.52 -15.97
N ALA A 550 -29.65 0.96 -15.06
CA ALA A 550 -30.95 1.55 -15.37
C ALA A 550 -30.92 3.09 -15.44
N LYS A 551 -29.73 3.72 -15.40
CA LYS A 551 -29.60 5.20 -15.44
C LYS A 551 -30.19 5.81 -16.71
N GLU A 552 -30.11 5.11 -17.85
CA GLU A 552 -30.68 5.59 -19.13
C GLU A 552 -32.21 5.62 -19.16
N THR A 553 -32.86 5.01 -18.17
CA THR A 553 -34.34 4.94 -18.07
C THR A 553 -34.91 6.04 -17.17
N VAL A 554 -34.06 6.91 -16.61
CA VAL A 554 -34.44 8.11 -15.85
C VAL A 554 -34.61 9.29 -16.80
N LYS A 555 -35.83 9.85 -16.87
CA LYS A 555 -36.18 10.97 -17.76
C LYS A 555 -35.91 12.33 -17.13
N LYS A 556 -36.15 12.45 -15.83
CA LYS A 556 -35.93 13.68 -15.04
C LYS A 556 -35.72 13.31 -13.57
N SER A 557 -34.92 14.12 -12.88
CA SER A 557 -34.67 13.95 -11.45
C SER A 557 -35.94 14.23 -10.65
N GLY A 558 -36.19 13.42 -9.63
CA GLY A 558 -37.40 13.52 -8.81
C GLY A 558 -37.37 12.61 -7.60
N ILE A 559 -38.14 12.99 -6.59
CA ILE A 559 -38.35 12.16 -5.40
C ILE A 559 -39.83 11.94 -5.15
N VAL A 560 -40.14 10.80 -4.55
CA VAL A 560 -41.47 10.47 -4.04
C VAL A 560 -41.33 9.99 -2.60
N VAL A 561 -42.31 10.30 -1.76
CA VAL A 561 -42.28 9.95 -0.34
C VAL A 561 -43.54 9.17 0.01
N MET A 562 -43.35 7.99 0.57
CA MET A 562 -44.42 7.14 1.08
C MET A 562 -44.23 6.91 2.58
N GLN A 563 -45.22 7.31 3.38
CA GLN A 563 -45.23 7.13 4.83
C GLN A 563 -46.12 5.95 5.21
N TYR A 564 -45.55 5.02 5.97
CA TYR A 564 -46.15 3.82 6.53
C TYR A 564 -46.10 3.90 8.06
N PRO A 565 -47.16 4.40 8.74
CA PRO A 565 -47.14 4.60 10.20
C PRO A 565 -46.83 3.34 11.01
N ASP A 566 -47.28 2.18 10.55
CA ASP A 566 -47.03 0.87 11.18
C ASP A 566 -45.70 0.21 10.76
N GLY A 567 -45.00 0.83 9.80
CA GLY A 567 -43.73 0.41 9.23
C GLY A 567 -43.83 -0.78 8.27
N VAL A 568 -42.92 -0.84 7.29
CA VAL A 568 -42.70 -1.96 6.38
C VAL A 568 -41.45 -2.72 6.83
N GLN A 569 -41.49 -4.05 6.87
CA GLN A 569 -40.34 -4.85 7.30
C GLN A 569 -39.21 -4.81 6.26
N PHE A 570 -38.06 -4.25 6.61
CA PHE A 570 -36.83 -4.20 5.79
C PHE A 570 -35.71 -4.99 6.48
N GLY A 571 -35.69 -6.32 6.26
CA GLY A 571 -34.76 -7.21 6.95
C GLY A 571 -35.16 -7.39 8.41
N ASN A 572 -34.27 -7.08 9.36
CA ASN A 572 -34.56 -7.11 10.80
C ASN A 572 -35.20 -5.81 11.31
N GLU A 573 -35.21 -4.76 10.49
CA GLU A 573 -35.64 -3.41 10.85
C GLU A 573 -36.99 -3.06 10.19
N LYS A 574 -37.62 -1.96 10.62
CA LYS A 574 -38.86 -1.46 10.03
C LYS A 574 -38.66 -0.07 9.43
N ALA A 575 -39.02 0.11 8.16
CA ALA A 575 -39.05 1.41 7.49
C ALA A 575 -40.44 2.04 7.54
N ASN A 576 -40.58 3.20 8.18
CA ASN A 576 -41.79 4.00 8.23
C ASN A 576 -41.85 5.04 7.10
N LEU A 577 -40.70 5.44 6.55
CA LEU A 577 -40.59 6.35 5.42
C LEU A 577 -39.85 5.66 4.29
N ILE A 578 -40.46 5.62 3.12
CA ILE A 578 -39.86 5.11 1.90
C ILE A 578 -39.75 6.27 0.92
N ILE A 579 -38.52 6.65 0.59
CA ILE A 579 -38.22 7.78 -0.28
C ILE A 579 -37.66 7.24 -1.59
N GLY A 580 -38.49 7.17 -2.62
CA GLY A 580 -38.08 6.73 -3.95
C GLY A 580 -37.32 7.83 -4.66
N ILE A 581 -36.14 7.53 -5.21
CA ILE A 581 -35.30 8.52 -5.92
C ILE A 581 -35.06 8.12 -7.37
N ALA A 582 -35.27 9.09 -8.25
CA ALA A 582 -34.78 9.09 -9.63
C ALA A 582 -33.85 10.30 -9.81
N GLY A 583 -32.64 10.08 -10.32
CA GLY A 583 -31.68 11.17 -10.56
C GLY A 583 -31.00 11.02 -11.91
N VAL A 584 -30.97 12.10 -12.70
CA VAL A 584 -30.26 12.17 -13.98
C VAL A 584 -28.76 12.38 -13.68
N GLY A 585 -27.91 11.53 -14.27
CA GLY A 585 -26.45 11.60 -14.04
C GLY A 585 -26.08 11.34 -12.57
N ASP A 586 -25.38 12.28 -11.95
CA ASP A 586 -24.94 12.21 -10.54
C ASP A 586 -25.81 13.03 -9.57
N GLU A 587 -26.93 13.62 -10.05
CA GLU A 587 -27.84 14.42 -9.22
C GLU A 587 -28.51 13.63 -8.08
N HIS A 588 -28.58 12.29 -8.21
CA HIS A 588 -29.07 11.42 -7.14
C HIS A 588 -28.28 11.59 -5.83
N LEU A 589 -26.98 11.91 -5.89
CA LEU A 589 -26.15 12.15 -4.71
C LEU A 589 -26.47 13.48 -4.01
N GLU A 590 -26.77 14.52 -4.78
CA GLU A 590 -27.20 15.82 -4.22
C GLU A 590 -28.57 15.70 -3.55
N ILE A 591 -29.50 14.98 -4.18
CA ILE A 591 -30.82 14.67 -3.63
C ILE A 591 -30.69 13.87 -2.34
N LEU A 592 -29.82 12.85 -2.33
CA LEU A 592 -29.53 12.05 -1.13
C LEU A 592 -28.92 12.90 0.00
N ALA A 593 -28.00 13.81 -0.31
CA ALA A 593 -27.39 14.70 0.68
C ALA A 593 -28.43 15.64 1.32
N ASN A 594 -29.35 16.19 0.51
CA ASN A 594 -30.43 17.05 1.00
C ASN A 594 -31.42 16.28 1.89
N ILE A 595 -31.83 15.08 1.46
CA ILE A 595 -32.70 14.20 2.26
C ILE A 595 -32.00 13.85 3.57
N ALA A 596 -30.72 13.47 3.54
CA ALA A 596 -29.97 13.11 4.73
C ALA A 596 -29.87 14.28 5.73
N GLY A 597 -29.63 15.51 5.26
CA GLY A 597 -29.60 16.71 6.10
C GLY A 597 -30.95 16.98 6.78
N SER A 598 -32.06 16.87 6.05
CA SER A 598 -33.40 17.06 6.60
C SER A 598 -33.81 15.98 7.63
N LEU A 599 -33.09 14.86 7.69
CA LEU A 599 -33.37 13.74 8.59
C LEU A 599 -32.46 13.71 9.83
N GLU A 600 -31.56 14.69 10.02
CA GLU A 600 -30.70 14.77 11.21
C GLU A 600 -31.47 15.22 12.48
N ASP A 601 -32.64 15.86 12.33
CA ASP A 601 -33.52 16.23 13.46
C ASP A 601 -34.40 15.04 13.87
N GLU A 602 -34.06 14.40 15.00
CA GLU A 602 -34.78 13.24 15.55
C GLU A 602 -36.26 13.54 15.85
N ALA A 603 -36.59 14.76 16.30
CA ALA A 603 -37.97 15.13 16.62
C ALA A 603 -38.81 15.31 15.35
N LEU A 604 -38.21 15.90 14.31
CA LEU A 604 -38.82 16.00 12.99
C LEU A 604 -39.02 14.61 12.37
N LEU A 605 -38.01 13.74 12.44
CA LEU A 605 -38.09 12.39 11.88
C LEU A 605 -39.17 11.54 12.55
N GLU A 606 -39.28 11.53 13.88
CA GLU A 606 -40.35 10.79 14.57
C GLU A 606 -41.75 11.30 14.20
N ASN A 607 -41.91 12.62 13.97
CA ASN A 607 -43.14 13.19 13.45
C ASN A 607 -43.42 12.71 12.01
N LEU A 608 -42.40 12.78 11.12
CA LEU A 608 -42.51 12.32 9.73
C LEU A 608 -42.87 10.85 9.62
N LYS A 609 -42.44 9.99 10.54
CA LYS A 609 -42.71 8.55 10.50
C LYS A 609 -44.17 8.18 10.78
N LYS A 610 -44.89 8.98 11.58
CA LYS A 610 -46.20 8.58 12.12
C LYS A 610 -47.32 9.57 11.87
N ASN A 611 -47.05 10.87 12.00
CA ASN A 611 -48.10 11.89 12.19
C ASN A 611 -48.03 13.04 11.17
N ALA A 612 -46.98 13.12 10.34
CA ALA A 612 -46.85 14.20 9.37
C ALA A 612 -47.84 14.08 8.21
N ASP A 613 -48.46 15.20 7.87
CA ASP A 613 -49.27 15.37 6.66
C ASP A 613 -48.40 15.67 5.43
N ALA A 614 -49.04 15.68 4.25
CA ALA A 614 -48.33 15.90 2.99
C ALA A 614 -47.65 17.28 2.94
N ASP A 615 -48.24 18.30 3.56
CA ASP A 615 -47.66 19.66 3.61
C ASP A 615 -46.39 19.71 4.46
N THR A 616 -46.35 18.98 5.58
CA THR A 616 -45.15 18.86 6.42
C THR A 616 -44.03 18.14 5.67
N ILE A 617 -44.35 17.03 5.00
CA ILE A 617 -43.39 16.28 4.17
C ILE A 617 -42.87 17.15 3.01
N MET A 618 -43.77 17.90 2.35
CA MET A 618 -43.42 18.80 1.26
C MET A 618 -42.47 19.91 1.72
N LYS A 619 -42.69 20.50 2.90
CA LYS A 619 -41.78 21.51 3.46
C LYS A 619 -40.41 20.96 3.84
N THR A 620 -40.33 19.67 4.17
CA THR A 620 -39.09 19.03 4.59
C THR A 620 -38.22 18.59 3.41
N PHE A 621 -38.83 18.13 2.32
CA PHE A 621 -38.11 17.51 1.20
C PHE A 621 -38.29 18.20 -0.16
N GLY A 622 -39.21 19.16 -0.30
CA GLY A 622 -39.47 19.92 -1.53
C GLY A 622 -38.77 21.28 -1.53
#